data_AF-G4CSH3-F1
#
_entry.id   AF-G4CSH3-F1
#
_cell.length_a   1.000
_cell.length_b   1.000
_cell.length_c   1.000
_cell.angle_alpha   90.00
_cell.angle_beta   90.00
_cell.angle_gamma   90.00
#
_symmetry.space_group_name_H-M   'P 1'
#
loop_
_entity.id
_entity.type
_entity.pdbx_description
1 polymer ?
#
loop_
_entity_poly.entity_id
_entity_poly.type
_entity_poly.pdbx_seq_one_letter_code
_entity_poly.pdbx_strand_id
1 'polypeptide(L)'
;MNKNIIFCLALLGTAACQPQQNGAPKQQADVVVKADKAAQGAVSSEQKLKEYQALLAWEAQAGEQIDGWMQEWRKRRAAHKNGRLADEENREMAKQAGEIYGSINQLNIHDAEVKALQQNLQKSHQLYIRMGDFINIQPKARTAEMQQAFADTALLTQQAERLKNKLNQEFGIKP
;
A
#
# COMPACT_ATOMS: atom_id res chain seq x y z
N MET A 1 -12.96 -13.90 -3.20
CA MET A 1 -12.05 -12.91 -3.83
C MET A 1 -11.04 -12.50 -2.78
N ASN A 2 -9.78 -12.90 -2.94
CA ASN A 2 -8.70 -12.44 -2.08
C ASN A 2 -8.48 -10.95 -2.37
N LYS A 3 -9.06 -10.08 -1.54
CA LYS A 3 -9.03 -8.63 -1.74
C LYS A 3 -7.66 -8.13 -1.29
N ASN A 4 -6.66 -8.23 -2.18
CA ASN A 4 -5.36 -7.59 -2.00
C ASN A 4 -5.60 -6.11 -1.67
N ILE A 5 -5.16 -5.64 -0.50
CA ILE A 5 -5.22 -4.23 -0.09
C ILE A 5 -4.66 -3.33 -1.20
N ILE A 6 -3.60 -3.83 -1.84
CA ILE A 6 -2.92 -3.23 -2.97
C ILE A 6 -3.84 -3.08 -4.21
N PHE A 7 -4.72 -4.04 -4.46
CA PHE A 7 -5.62 -4.06 -5.62
C PHE A 7 -6.78 -3.07 -5.46
N CYS A 8 -7.27 -2.89 -4.22
CA CYS A 8 -8.23 -1.82 -3.89
C CYS A 8 -7.62 -0.42 -4.11
N LEU A 9 -6.30 -0.27 -3.94
CA LEU A 9 -5.58 1.00 -4.09
C LEU A 9 -5.29 1.34 -5.56
N ALA A 10 -5.03 0.34 -6.43
CA ALA A 10 -4.79 0.55 -7.86
C ALA A 10 -6.05 1.00 -8.64
N LEU A 11 -7.23 0.51 -8.25
CA LEU A 11 -8.51 0.83 -8.90
C LEU A 11 -8.91 2.32 -8.78
N LEU A 12 -8.37 3.06 -7.80
CA LEU A 12 -8.60 4.49 -7.66
C LEU A 12 -7.74 5.35 -8.61
N GLY A 13 -6.68 4.79 -9.21
CA GLY A 13 -5.73 5.53 -10.05
C GLY A 13 -5.98 5.46 -11.55
N THR A 14 -6.49 4.33 -12.06
CA THR A 14 -6.64 4.12 -13.51
C THR A 14 -7.74 4.95 -14.17
N ALA A 15 -8.63 5.58 -13.38
CA ALA A 15 -9.69 6.45 -13.89
C ALA A 15 -9.24 7.90 -14.15
N ALA A 16 -8.02 8.30 -13.77
CA ALA A 16 -7.62 9.72 -13.72
C ALA A 16 -6.51 10.17 -14.70
N CYS A 17 -5.90 9.27 -15.49
CA CYS A 17 -4.76 9.66 -16.34
C CYS A 17 -4.80 9.04 -17.74
N GLN A 18 -5.09 9.86 -18.75
CA GLN A 18 -4.60 9.63 -20.12
C GLN A 18 -3.11 9.95 -20.18
N PRO A 19 -2.32 9.24 -21.01
CA PRO A 19 -0.88 9.46 -21.09
C PRO A 19 -0.59 10.74 -21.85
N GLN A 20 -0.18 11.80 -21.15
CA GLN A 20 0.50 12.93 -21.79
C GLN A 20 1.99 12.78 -21.54
N GLN A 21 2.68 12.19 -22.51
CA GLN A 21 4.14 12.13 -22.56
C GLN A 21 4.67 13.56 -22.63
N ASN A 22 5.25 14.08 -21.54
CA ASN A 22 6.29 15.11 -21.57
C ASN A 22 6.84 15.32 -20.15
N GLY A 23 7.97 14.66 -19.87
CA GLY A 23 8.71 14.80 -18.63
C GLY A 23 9.48 13.52 -18.34
N ALA A 24 10.81 13.58 -18.33
CA ALA A 24 11.66 12.45 -17.97
C ALA A 24 11.30 11.99 -16.54
N PRO A 25 11.05 10.68 -16.30
CA PRO A 25 10.73 10.19 -14.97
C PRO A 25 11.92 10.45 -14.04
N LYS A 26 11.68 11.20 -12.95
CA LYS A 26 12.67 11.31 -11.86
C LYS A 26 12.78 9.95 -11.19
N GLN A 27 14.02 9.59 -10.85
CA GLN A 27 14.51 8.27 -10.44
C GLN A 27 13.52 7.39 -9.65
N GLN A 28 13.13 6.26 -10.24
CA GLN A 28 12.41 5.14 -9.58
C GLN A 28 13.22 4.46 -8.45
N ALA A 29 14.49 4.84 -8.26
CA ALA A 29 15.42 4.16 -7.36
C ALA A 29 14.96 4.16 -5.89
N ASP A 30 14.26 5.21 -5.43
CA ASP A 30 13.78 5.31 -4.04
C ASP A 30 12.59 4.38 -3.73
N VAL A 31 11.87 3.91 -4.76
CA VAL A 31 10.67 3.09 -4.60
C VAL A 31 10.98 1.60 -4.68
N VAL A 32 12.07 1.20 -5.35
CA VAL A 32 12.46 -0.21 -5.44
C VAL A 32 12.71 -0.80 -4.05
N VAL A 33 11.93 -1.81 -3.69
CA VAL A 33 12.19 -2.63 -2.52
C VAL A 33 12.96 -3.87 -2.99
N LYS A 34 14.20 -4.02 -2.53
CA LYS A 34 15.02 -5.20 -2.82
C LYS A 34 15.00 -6.13 -1.61
N ALA A 35 14.85 -7.43 -1.86
CA ALA A 35 15.23 -8.42 -0.87
C ALA A 35 16.76 -8.40 -0.78
N ASP A 36 17.30 -7.91 0.34
CA ASP A 36 18.75 -7.90 0.54
C ASP A 36 19.27 -9.34 0.58
N LYS A 37 20.18 -9.67 -0.35
CA LYS A 37 20.89 -10.96 -0.37
C LYS A 37 22.08 -11.00 0.59
N ALA A 38 22.47 -9.85 1.15
CA ALA A 38 23.71 -9.69 1.89
C ALA A 38 23.46 -9.67 3.40
N ALA A 39 23.59 -10.86 3.98
CA ALA A 39 23.88 -11.16 5.39
C ALA A 39 22.76 -10.94 6.43
N GLN A 40 22.31 -12.04 7.06
CA GLN A 40 22.59 -12.38 8.48
C GLN A 40 21.64 -13.49 8.98
N GLY A 41 22.19 -14.67 9.26
CA GLY A 41 21.50 -15.84 9.83
C GLY A 41 20.44 -16.44 8.89
N ALA A 42 20.62 -17.68 8.45
CA ALA A 42 19.54 -18.35 7.72
C ALA A 42 18.32 -18.49 8.65
N VAL A 43 17.33 -17.62 8.47
CA VAL A 43 16.01 -17.80 9.09
C VAL A 43 15.52 -19.18 8.67
N SER A 44 15.16 -20.03 9.63
CA SER A 44 14.69 -21.37 9.29
C SER A 44 13.44 -21.30 8.43
N SER A 45 13.22 -22.30 7.57
CA SER A 45 12.00 -22.37 6.74
C SER A 45 10.73 -22.30 7.59
N GLU A 46 10.75 -22.86 8.81
CA GLU A 46 9.64 -22.76 9.77
C GLU A 46 9.41 -21.33 10.24
N GLN A 47 10.48 -20.61 10.61
CA GLN A 47 10.38 -19.22 11.04
C GLN A 47 9.94 -18.32 9.88
N LYS A 48 10.45 -18.54 8.66
CA LYS A 48 10.02 -17.82 7.45
C LYS A 48 8.53 -18.04 7.17
N LEU A 49 8.04 -19.29 7.28
CA LEU A 49 6.61 -19.60 7.12
C LEU A 49 5.77 -18.88 8.18
N LYS A 50 6.21 -18.90 9.45
CA LYS A 50 5.53 -18.21 10.55
C LYS A 50 5.44 -16.70 10.31
N GLU A 51 6.54 -16.08 9.88
CA GLU A 51 6.59 -14.67 9.53
C GLU A 51 5.67 -14.34 8.35
N TYR A 52 5.66 -15.19 7.31
CA TYR A 52 4.77 -15.01 6.16
C TYR A 52 3.29 -15.16 6.55
N GLN A 53 2.94 -16.14 7.36
CA GLN A 53 1.57 -16.33 7.86
C GLN A 53 1.11 -15.16 8.73
N ALA A 54 1.99 -14.61 9.57
CA ALA A 54 1.68 -13.40 10.35
C ALA A 54 1.38 -12.21 9.43
N LEU A 55 2.15 -12.04 8.35
CA LEU A 55 1.92 -10.99 7.37
C LEU A 55 0.60 -11.20 6.59
N LEU A 56 0.27 -12.43 6.21
CA LEU A 56 -1.01 -12.75 5.55
C LEU A 56 -2.21 -12.52 6.47
N ALA A 57 -2.10 -12.90 7.74
CA ALA A 57 -3.14 -12.67 8.74
C ALA A 57 -3.37 -11.16 8.96
N TRP A 58 -2.28 -10.40 9.07
CA TRP A 58 -2.34 -8.94 9.11
C TRP A 58 -3.02 -8.37 7.86
N GLU A 59 -2.65 -8.83 6.66
CA GLU A 59 -3.23 -8.34 5.40
C GLU A 59 -4.74 -8.60 5.33
N ALA A 60 -5.19 -9.77 5.77
CA ALA A 60 -6.62 -10.09 5.84
C ALA A 60 -7.36 -9.16 6.80
N GLN A 61 -6.85 -9.00 8.03
CA GLN A 61 -7.46 -8.15 9.05
C GLN A 61 -7.44 -6.65 8.67
N ALA A 62 -6.34 -6.19 8.11
CA ALA A 62 -6.22 -4.81 7.62
C ALA A 62 -7.15 -4.59 6.42
N GLY A 63 -7.32 -5.57 5.54
CA GLY A 63 -8.24 -5.51 4.40
C GLY A 63 -9.68 -5.27 4.84
N GLU A 64 -10.15 -5.97 5.88
CA GLU A 64 -11.48 -5.75 6.44
C GLU A 64 -11.64 -4.35 7.06
N GLN A 65 -10.65 -3.90 7.82
CA GLN A 65 -10.65 -2.57 8.42
C GLN A 65 -10.61 -1.45 7.36
N ILE A 66 -9.83 -1.63 6.30
CA ILE A 66 -9.74 -0.68 5.17
C ILE A 66 -11.07 -0.65 4.41
N ASP A 67 -11.71 -1.80 4.16
CA ASP A 67 -13.02 -1.86 3.53
C ASP A 67 -14.08 -1.10 4.37
N GLY A 68 -14.08 -1.30 5.69
CA GLY A 68 -14.97 -0.57 6.62
C GLY A 68 -14.68 0.93 6.63
N TRP A 69 -13.41 1.31 6.74
CA TRP A 69 -12.97 2.70 6.68
C TRP A 69 -13.37 3.39 5.37
N MET A 70 -13.22 2.71 4.22
CA MET A 70 -13.63 3.24 2.91
C MET A 70 -15.14 3.45 2.81
N GLN A 71 -15.94 2.53 3.37
CA GLN A 71 -17.39 2.67 3.38
C GLN A 71 -17.83 3.87 4.23
N GLU A 72 -17.25 4.03 5.41
CA GLU A 72 -17.53 5.18 6.28
C GLU A 72 -17.09 6.49 5.62
N TRP A 73 -15.91 6.53 4.99
CA TRP A 73 -15.46 7.70 4.24
C TRP A 73 -16.45 8.09 3.13
N ARG A 74 -16.92 7.11 2.33
CA ARG A 74 -17.91 7.36 1.26
C ARG A 74 -19.22 7.89 1.84
N LYS A 75 -19.69 7.30 2.94
CA LYS A 75 -20.92 7.70 3.63
C LYS A 75 -20.85 9.14 4.15
N ARG A 76 -19.79 9.48 4.89
CA ARG A 76 -19.56 10.85 5.40
C ARG A 76 -19.48 11.83 4.25
N ARG A 77 -18.69 11.52 3.22
CA ARG A 77 -18.56 12.38 2.02
C ARG A 77 -19.90 12.65 1.34
N ALA A 78 -20.75 11.63 1.20
CA ALA A 78 -22.08 11.77 0.61
C ALA A 78 -23.03 12.66 1.45
N ALA A 79 -22.79 12.79 2.75
CA ALA A 79 -23.58 13.65 3.63
C ALA A 79 -23.23 15.15 3.51
N HIS A 80 -22.08 15.51 2.93
CA HIS A 80 -21.68 16.92 2.73
C HIS A 80 -22.15 17.46 1.37
N LYS A 81 -22.73 18.67 1.37
CA LYS A 81 -23.28 19.33 0.17
C LYS A 81 -22.30 19.51 -0.99
N ASN A 82 -21.01 19.63 -0.72
CA ASN A 82 -19.96 19.77 -1.73
C ASN A 82 -19.11 18.51 -1.90
N GLY A 83 -19.49 17.40 -1.25
CA GLY A 83 -18.71 16.18 -1.24
C GLY A 83 -17.32 16.35 -0.62
N ARG A 84 -17.11 17.35 0.26
CA ARG A 84 -15.87 17.55 1.02
C ARG A 84 -16.16 17.36 2.51
N LEU A 85 -15.37 16.53 3.18
CA LEU A 85 -15.39 16.40 4.63
C LEU A 85 -14.98 17.72 5.28
N ALA A 86 -15.48 18.00 6.49
CA ALA A 86 -14.90 19.05 7.32
C ALA A 86 -13.46 18.68 7.70
N ASP A 87 -12.62 19.67 7.99
CA ASP A 87 -11.19 19.44 8.23
C ASP A 87 -10.92 18.55 9.45
N GLU A 88 -11.83 18.57 10.45
CA GLU A 88 -11.74 17.70 11.64
C GLU A 88 -12.09 16.24 11.29
N GLU A 89 -13.18 16.00 10.55
CA GLU A 89 -13.55 14.67 10.08
C GLU A 89 -12.48 14.10 9.14
N ASN A 90 -11.88 14.93 8.30
CA ASN A 90 -10.80 14.51 7.43
C ASN A 90 -9.54 14.12 8.23
N ARG A 91 -9.22 14.85 9.31
CA ARG A 91 -8.12 14.51 10.23
C ARG A 91 -8.39 13.20 10.98
N GLU A 92 -9.61 13.00 11.46
CA GLU A 92 -10.03 11.75 12.10
C GLU A 92 -9.88 10.57 11.14
N MET A 93 -10.39 10.69 9.90
CA MET A 93 -10.27 9.64 8.89
C MET A 93 -8.82 9.34 8.52
N ALA A 94 -7.97 10.37 8.42
CA ALA A 94 -6.54 10.19 8.16
C ALA A 94 -5.84 9.46 9.32
N LYS A 95 -6.19 9.79 10.57
CA LYS A 95 -5.67 9.12 11.77
C LYS A 95 -6.05 7.64 11.78
N GLN A 96 -7.33 7.30 11.54
CA GLN A 96 -7.80 5.92 11.48
C GLN A 96 -7.07 5.10 10.40
N ALA A 97 -6.86 5.68 9.22
CA ALA A 97 -6.06 5.04 8.18
C ALA A 97 -4.61 4.81 8.66
N GLY A 98 -3.98 5.82 9.25
CA GLY A 98 -2.64 5.70 9.82
C GLY A 98 -2.51 4.60 10.88
N GLU A 99 -3.53 4.40 11.71
CA GLU A 99 -3.57 3.33 12.71
C GLU A 99 -3.66 1.93 12.06
N ILE A 100 -4.56 1.76 11.09
CA ILE A 100 -4.75 0.47 10.40
C ILE A 100 -3.46 0.06 9.70
N TYR A 101 -2.87 0.94 8.89
CA TYR A 101 -1.67 0.62 8.13
C TYR A 101 -0.40 0.66 8.98
N GLY A 102 -0.33 1.51 10.00
CA GLY A 102 0.82 1.58 10.92
C GLY A 102 1.02 0.31 11.73
N SER A 103 -0.03 -0.47 11.96
CA SER A 103 0.06 -1.77 12.64
C SER A 103 0.97 -2.78 11.93
N ILE A 104 1.21 -2.64 10.61
CA ILE A 104 2.14 -3.53 9.88
C ILE A 104 3.56 -3.45 10.42
N ASN A 105 3.94 -2.30 11.00
CA ASN A 105 5.29 -2.07 11.56
C ASN A 105 5.52 -2.87 12.86
N GLN A 106 4.45 -3.38 13.46
CA GLN A 106 4.52 -4.19 14.68
C GLN A 106 4.86 -5.66 14.37
N LEU A 107 4.80 -6.07 13.09
CA LEU A 107 5.20 -7.40 12.67
C LEU A 107 6.73 -7.54 12.72
N ASN A 108 7.19 -8.47 13.55
CA ASN A 108 8.60 -8.79 13.71
C ASN A 108 9.05 -9.77 12.61
N ILE A 109 9.46 -9.21 11.48
CA ILE A 109 9.87 -9.96 10.28
C ILE A 109 11.38 -9.80 10.06
N HIS A 110 12.08 -10.92 9.95
CA HIS A 110 13.53 -11.00 9.76
C HIS A 110 13.91 -11.60 8.41
N ASP A 111 13.09 -12.51 7.86
CA ASP A 111 13.34 -13.09 6.54
C ASP A 111 13.31 -12.00 5.47
N ALA A 112 14.32 -11.96 4.60
CA ALA A 112 14.50 -10.88 3.64
C ALA A 112 13.36 -10.76 2.62
N GLU A 113 12.73 -11.88 2.23
CA GLU A 113 11.67 -11.89 1.22
C GLU A 113 10.34 -11.48 1.84
N VAL A 114 10.04 -12.00 3.03
CA VAL A 114 8.87 -11.57 3.80
C VAL A 114 9.02 -10.09 4.21
N LYS A 115 10.24 -9.66 4.55
CA LYS A 115 10.55 -8.27 4.89
C LYS A 115 10.36 -7.34 3.69
N ALA A 116 10.81 -7.76 2.51
CA ALA A 116 10.56 -7.02 1.28
C ALA A 116 9.06 -6.92 0.97
N LEU A 117 8.27 -7.97 1.22
CA LEU A 117 6.82 -7.90 1.07
C LEU A 117 6.18 -6.91 2.06
N GLN A 118 6.58 -6.95 3.33
CA GLN A 118 6.18 -5.99 4.37
C GLN A 118 6.50 -4.54 3.95
N GLN A 119 7.71 -4.29 3.44
CA GLN A 119 8.16 -2.98 3.00
C GLN A 119 7.41 -2.47 1.76
N ASN A 120 7.06 -3.35 0.82
CA ASN A 120 6.22 -2.97 -0.32
C ASN A 120 4.86 -2.45 0.14
N LEU A 121 4.21 -3.15 1.07
CA LEU A 121 2.95 -2.74 1.67
C LEU A 121 3.07 -1.40 2.42
N GLN A 122 4.13 -1.21 3.20
CA GLN A 122 4.43 0.04 3.92
C GLN A 122 4.61 1.23 2.96
N LYS A 123 5.48 1.09 1.95
CA LYS A 123 5.74 2.17 0.99
C LYS A 123 4.49 2.52 0.18
N SER A 124 3.69 1.52 -0.20
CA SER A 124 2.43 1.73 -0.91
C SER A 124 1.47 2.60 -0.10
N HIS A 125 1.37 2.35 1.21
CA HIS A 125 0.55 3.17 2.10
C HIS A 125 1.08 4.61 2.24
N GLN A 126 2.39 4.80 2.40
CA GLN A 126 3.00 6.12 2.51
C GLN A 126 2.73 6.98 1.26
N LEU A 127 2.84 6.39 0.07
CA LEU A 127 2.51 7.08 -1.18
C LEU A 127 1.03 7.47 -1.24
N TYR A 128 0.14 6.62 -0.74
CA TYR A 128 -1.29 6.94 -0.67
C TYR A 128 -1.59 8.11 0.27
N ILE A 129 -0.97 8.17 1.45
CA ILE A 129 -1.08 9.34 2.34
C ILE A 129 -0.63 10.60 1.61
N ARG A 130 0.55 10.56 0.98
CA ARG A 130 1.10 11.68 0.23
C ARG A 130 0.18 12.14 -0.90
N MET A 131 -0.48 11.20 -1.58
CA MET A 131 -1.49 11.51 -2.59
C MET A 131 -2.74 12.15 -2.00
N GLY A 132 -3.21 11.70 -0.83
CA GLY A 132 -4.29 12.34 -0.09
C GLY A 132 -3.96 13.80 0.28
N ASP A 133 -2.73 14.06 0.70
CA ASP A 133 -2.25 15.41 0.99
C ASP A 133 -2.20 16.28 -0.27
N PHE A 134 -1.72 15.74 -1.40
CA PHE A 134 -1.81 16.42 -2.68
C PHE A 134 -3.25 16.79 -2.98
N ILE A 135 -4.21 15.86 -2.79
CA ILE A 135 -5.65 16.01 -3.05
C ILE A 135 -6.35 17.04 -2.15
N ASN A 136 -5.81 17.32 -0.96
CA ASN A 136 -6.45 18.22 0.00
C ASN A 136 -5.78 19.59 0.13
N ILE A 137 -4.45 19.66 -0.01
CA ILE A 137 -3.67 20.86 0.37
C ILE A 137 -3.22 21.65 -0.87
N GLN A 138 -2.88 20.99 -1.98
CA GLN A 138 -2.39 21.67 -3.19
C GLN A 138 -3.13 21.24 -4.47
N PRO A 139 -4.36 21.75 -4.71
CA PRO A 139 -5.17 21.44 -5.89
C PRO A 139 -4.59 21.79 -7.25
N LYS A 140 -3.63 22.72 -7.31
CA LYS A 140 -3.13 23.24 -8.58
C LYS A 140 -1.72 22.77 -8.96
N ALA A 141 -1.00 22.06 -8.08
CA ALA A 141 0.39 21.62 -8.33
C ALA A 141 0.51 20.20 -8.92
N ARG A 142 -0.55 19.67 -9.56
CA ARG A 142 -1.04 18.32 -9.22
C ARG A 142 -1.06 17.24 -10.32
N THR A 143 -0.21 17.26 -11.34
CA THR A 143 -0.22 16.18 -12.35
C THR A 143 1.02 15.29 -12.31
N ALA A 144 2.22 15.85 -12.43
CA ALA A 144 3.43 15.02 -12.56
C ALA A 144 3.77 14.22 -11.28
N GLU A 145 3.76 14.85 -10.10
CA GLU A 145 4.07 14.15 -8.83
C GLU A 145 2.99 13.12 -8.47
N MET A 146 1.72 13.42 -8.77
CA MET A 146 0.61 12.50 -8.56
C MET A 146 0.68 11.31 -9.52
N GLN A 147 0.97 11.56 -10.80
CA GLN A 147 1.20 10.51 -11.81
C GLN A 147 2.38 9.62 -11.44
N GLN A 148 3.48 10.20 -10.97
CA GLN A 148 4.63 9.44 -10.49
C GLN A 148 4.25 8.59 -9.27
N ALA A 149 3.54 9.14 -8.28
CA ALA A 149 3.07 8.38 -7.12
C ALA A 149 2.17 7.19 -7.53
N PHE A 150 1.28 7.38 -8.51
CA PHE A 150 0.49 6.27 -9.06
C PHE A 150 1.35 5.20 -9.74
N ALA A 151 2.33 5.61 -10.55
CA ALA A 151 3.25 4.68 -11.20
C ALA A 151 4.08 3.89 -10.18
N ASP A 152 4.52 4.57 -9.12
CA ASP A 152 5.26 4.00 -8.01
C ASP A 152 4.41 2.98 -7.23
N THR A 153 3.14 3.31 -6.93
CA THR A 153 2.20 2.37 -6.32
C THR A 153 1.97 1.14 -7.20
N ALA A 154 1.81 1.30 -8.51
CA ALA A 154 1.64 0.18 -9.44
C ALA A 154 2.89 -0.72 -9.49
N LEU A 155 4.09 -0.14 -9.42
CA LEU A 155 5.34 -0.89 -9.34
C LEU A 155 5.43 -1.69 -8.03
N LEU A 156 5.16 -1.06 -6.88
CA LEU A 156 5.15 -1.75 -5.57
C LEU A 156 4.11 -2.87 -5.54
N THR A 157 2.97 -2.66 -6.20
CA THR A 157 1.92 -3.68 -6.35
C THR A 157 2.45 -4.92 -7.06
N GLN A 158 3.07 -4.72 -8.21
CA GLN A 158 3.63 -5.79 -8.99
C GLN A 158 4.75 -6.53 -8.24
N GLN A 159 5.59 -5.79 -7.50
CA GLN A 159 6.65 -6.37 -6.67
C GLN A 159 6.06 -7.24 -5.54
N ALA A 160 5.05 -6.74 -4.83
CA ALA A 160 4.37 -7.48 -3.77
C ALA A 160 3.71 -8.76 -4.29
N GLU A 161 3.00 -8.70 -5.42
CA GLU A 161 2.37 -9.87 -6.04
C GLU A 161 3.40 -10.94 -6.44
N ARG A 162 4.53 -10.53 -7.03
CA ARG A 162 5.60 -11.47 -7.39
C ARG A 162 6.18 -12.17 -6.16
N LEU A 163 6.43 -11.42 -5.08
CA LEU A 163 6.94 -11.98 -3.81
C LEU A 163 5.92 -12.92 -3.17
N LYS A 164 4.64 -12.50 -3.09
CA LYS A 164 3.55 -13.31 -2.55
C LYS A 164 3.37 -14.62 -3.32
N ASN A 165 3.41 -14.57 -4.64
CA ASN A 165 3.34 -15.77 -5.49
C ASN A 165 4.53 -16.71 -5.27
N LYS A 166 5.75 -16.16 -5.15
CA LYS A 166 6.94 -16.94 -4.84
C LYS A 166 6.82 -17.64 -3.48
N LEU A 167 6.44 -16.90 -2.43
CA LEU A 167 6.28 -17.44 -1.08
C LEU A 167 5.15 -18.48 -1.03
N ASN A 168 4.04 -18.25 -1.74
CA ASN A 168 2.96 -19.23 -1.87
C ASN A 168 3.43 -20.54 -2.53
N GLN A 169 4.23 -20.44 -3.59
CA GLN A 169 4.81 -21.62 -4.25
C GLN A 169 5.79 -22.36 -3.33
N GLU A 170 6.66 -21.64 -2.63
CA GLU A 170 7.63 -22.20 -1.68
C GLU A 170 6.96 -22.99 -0.56
N PHE A 171 5.84 -22.50 -0.04
CA PHE A 171 5.13 -23.11 1.08
C PHE A 171 3.88 -23.92 0.70
N GLY A 172 3.60 -24.10 -0.60
CA GLY A 172 2.42 -24.83 -1.08
C GLY A 172 1.08 -24.20 -0.68
N ILE A 173 1.05 -22.88 -0.43
CA ILE A 173 -0.16 -22.14 -0.06
C ILE A 173 -0.93 -21.81 -1.35
N LYS A 174 -2.19 -22.23 -1.44
CA LYS A 174 -3.05 -21.88 -2.58
C LYS A 174 -3.49 -20.41 -2.48
N PRO A 175 -3.49 -19.67 -3.61
CA PRO A 175 -3.95 -18.28 -3.65
C PRO A 175 -5.46 -18.12 -3.42
#